data_AF-A0A5B1QE47-F1
#
_entry.id   AF-A0A5B1QE47-F1
#
_cell.length_a   1.000
_cell.length_b   1.000
_cell.length_c   1.000
_cell.angle_alpha   90.00
_cell.angle_beta   90.00
_cell.angle_gamma   90.00
#
_symmetry.space_group_name_H-M   'P 1'
#
loop_
_entity.id
_entity.type
_entity.pdbx_description
1 polymer ?
#
loop_
_entity_poly.entity_id
_entity_poly.type
_entity_poly.pdbx_seq_one_letter_code
_entity_poly.pdbx_strand_id
1 'polypeptide(L)'
;MSTPSTNPSTPPQQKSSVPLPSPLRASSPRSAQQPGPVSPTSPRRKSGTHSNTTPGGPSLDRSKTRARDLLRKHYGLGIGPPPPSGKPMDPMDLDSPAFDAKAYYEQLITTSSLTTLLKKENELLTEMRQLDSERQSLVYNHHHELIAATDTISTMKTRAEALDVDLERLKAAFSEISRLTAEVAIEQPTSESPALIVAGVPHKLIAH
;
A
#
# COMPACT_ATOMS: atom_id res chain seq x y z
N MET A 1 9.28 74.34 -6.59
CA MET A 1 10.08 73.90 -5.43
C MET A 1 9.56 72.53 -5.05
N SER A 2 10.30 71.47 -5.39
CA SER A 2 9.85 70.08 -5.28
C SER A 2 10.57 69.40 -4.13
N THR A 3 9.83 68.68 -3.30
CA THR A 3 10.33 67.90 -2.16
C THR A 3 10.86 66.54 -2.62
N PRO A 4 11.93 65.99 -1.99
CA PRO A 4 12.41 64.65 -2.32
C PRO A 4 11.67 63.57 -1.53
N SER A 5 11.44 62.44 -2.20
CA SER A 5 10.85 61.22 -1.68
C SER A 5 11.95 60.33 -1.10
N THR A 6 11.81 59.88 0.15
CA THR A 6 12.81 59.09 0.87
C THR A 6 12.42 57.61 0.85
N ASN A 7 13.21 56.78 0.16
CA ASN A 7 13.16 55.32 0.25
C ASN A 7 13.88 54.82 1.52
N PRO A 8 13.37 53.81 2.25
CA PRO A 8 14.14 53.09 3.26
C PRO A 8 14.90 51.89 2.66
N SER A 9 16.24 51.95 2.69
CA SER A 9 17.14 50.83 2.41
C SER A 9 17.04 49.74 3.48
N THR A 10 16.86 48.50 3.04
CA THR A 10 16.94 47.27 3.84
C THR A 10 18.40 46.80 3.95
N PRO A 11 18.93 46.43 5.13
CA PRO A 11 20.28 45.87 5.25
C PRO A 11 20.31 44.37 4.90
N PRO A 12 21.41 43.84 4.35
CA PRO A 12 21.50 42.44 3.91
C PRO A 12 21.73 41.50 5.11
N GLN A 13 20.93 40.44 5.21
CA GLN A 13 21.16 39.36 6.17
C GLN A 13 22.34 38.48 5.75
N GLN A 14 23.34 38.38 6.62
CA GLN A 14 24.44 37.41 6.55
C GLN A 14 23.89 35.99 6.77
N LYS A 15 24.17 35.09 5.82
CA LYS A 15 23.92 33.65 5.94
C LYS A 15 24.97 33.05 6.87
N SER A 16 24.58 32.69 8.10
CA SER A 16 25.37 31.81 8.97
C SER A 16 25.15 30.35 8.56
N SER A 17 26.13 29.78 7.85
CA SER A 17 26.19 28.36 7.54
C SER A 17 26.61 27.56 8.78
N VAL A 18 25.67 26.85 9.40
CA VAL A 18 25.99 25.83 10.43
C VAL A 18 26.28 24.50 9.70
N PRO A 19 27.42 23.84 9.93
CA PRO A 19 27.74 22.59 9.25
C PRO A 19 26.99 21.40 9.88
N LEU A 20 26.37 20.58 9.03
CA LEU A 20 25.79 19.26 9.37
C LEU A 20 26.89 18.27 9.81
N PRO A 21 26.64 17.39 10.79
CA PRO A 21 27.52 16.25 11.05
C PRO A 21 27.30 15.14 10.00
N SER A 22 28.39 14.63 9.44
CA SER A 22 28.43 13.58 8.41
C SER A 22 28.14 12.18 8.99
N PRO A 23 27.54 11.26 8.19
CA PRO A 23 27.18 9.92 8.65
C PRO A 23 28.40 8.98 8.69
N LEU A 24 28.50 8.18 9.76
CA LEU A 24 29.46 7.09 9.86
C LEU A 24 29.08 5.98 8.87
N ARG A 25 30.02 5.70 7.97
CA ARG A 25 29.96 4.69 6.91
C ARG A 25 30.14 3.29 7.50
N ALA A 26 29.07 2.50 7.57
CA ALA A 26 29.16 1.08 7.88
C ALA A 26 29.51 0.28 6.60
N SER A 27 30.60 -0.47 6.68
CA SER A 27 31.13 -1.36 5.66
C SER A 27 30.23 -2.58 5.42
N SER A 28 29.87 -2.83 4.17
CA SER A 28 29.32 -4.12 3.71
C SER A 28 30.43 -5.17 3.60
N PRO A 29 30.09 -6.47 3.76
CA PRO A 29 30.70 -7.50 2.93
C PRO A 29 29.68 -8.07 1.94
N ARG A 30 30.20 -8.18 0.73
CA ARG A 30 29.68 -8.83 -0.47
C ARG A 30 29.60 -10.35 -0.27
N SER A 31 28.51 -10.97 -0.71
CA SER A 31 28.54 -12.32 -1.32
C SER A 31 27.32 -12.53 -2.21
N ALA A 32 27.62 -12.89 -3.46
CA ALA A 32 26.68 -13.26 -4.50
C ALA A 32 26.37 -14.75 -4.40
N GLN A 33 25.11 -15.15 -4.52
CA GLN A 33 24.61 -16.06 -5.55
C GLN A 33 23.13 -16.42 -5.32
N GLN A 34 22.48 -16.67 -6.44
CA GLN A 34 21.05 -16.78 -6.71
C GLN A 34 20.57 -18.25 -6.54
N PRO A 35 19.39 -18.67 -7.04
CA PRO A 35 18.11 -18.88 -6.33
C PRO A 35 17.71 -20.37 -6.15
N GLY A 36 16.74 -20.67 -5.27
CA GLY A 36 16.08 -22.00 -5.27
C GLY A 36 15.11 -22.24 -4.09
N PRO A 37 14.03 -23.02 -4.28
CA PRO A 37 12.79 -22.91 -3.49
C PRO A 37 12.83 -23.67 -2.16
N VAL A 38 12.01 -23.18 -1.24
CA VAL A 38 11.78 -23.70 0.11
C VAL A 38 11.28 -25.14 0.14
N SER A 39 11.94 -25.97 0.93
CA SER A 39 11.35 -27.13 1.61
C SER A 39 12.12 -27.38 2.89
N PRO A 40 11.45 -27.38 4.05
CA PRO A 40 11.86 -28.28 5.11
C PRO A 40 10.67 -29.12 5.59
N THR A 41 10.71 -30.39 5.16
CA THR A 41 10.74 -31.57 6.02
C THR A 41 10.16 -31.43 7.43
N SER A 42 9.11 -32.22 7.67
CA SER A 42 8.41 -32.39 8.95
C SER A 42 9.31 -32.67 10.15
N PRO A 43 9.01 -32.10 11.33
CA PRO A 43 9.39 -32.71 12.60
C PRO A 43 8.24 -33.60 13.11
N ARG A 44 8.52 -34.89 13.08
CA ARG A 44 7.92 -35.97 13.90
C ARG A 44 7.53 -35.47 15.29
N ARG A 45 6.24 -35.55 15.63
CA ARG A 45 5.74 -35.36 17.01
C ARG A 45 5.19 -36.66 17.57
N LYS A 46 5.60 -36.91 18.81
CA LYS A 46 5.44 -38.13 19.61
C LYS A 46 3.97 -38.43 19.91
N SER A 47 3.67 -39.72 19.99
CA SER A 47 2.43 -40.29 20.51
C SER A 47 2.17 -39.82 21.94
N GLY A 48 0.93 -39.37 22.19
CA GLY A 48 0.38 -39.10 23.51
C GLY A 48 -1.12 -39.35 23.46
N THR A 49 -1.51 -40.52 23.96
CA THR A 49 -2.83 -41.14 23.93
C THR A 49 -3.69 -40.61 25.08
N HIS A 50 -4.84 -39.97 24.86
CA HIS A 50 -5.92 -39.88 25.88
C HIS A 50 -7.32 -39.87 25.24
N SER A 51 -7.95 -41.05 25.29
CA SER A 51 -9.37 -41.39 25.53
C SER A 51 -10.54 -40.59 24.94
N ASN A 52 -11.33 -41.32 24.13
CA ASN A 52 -12.79 -41.45 24.08
C ASN A 52 -13.69 -40.21 24.07
N THR A 53 -14.37 -39.99 22.94
CA THR A 53 -15.83 -39.80 22.94
C THR A 53 -16.47 -40.25 21.61
N THR A 54 -17.58 -40.96 21.77
CA THR A 54 -18.59 -41.58 20.89
C THR A 54 -18.93 -40.89 19.55
N PRO A 55 -19.38 -41.64 18.51
CA PRO A 55 -19.59 -41.15 17.15
C PRO A 55 -20.99 -40.57 16.91
N GLY A 56 -21.08 -39.47 16.15
CA GLY A 56 -22.36 -38.95 15.67
C GLY A 56 -22.25 -37.69 14.80
N GLY A 57 -22.54 -37.83 13.49
CA GLY A 57 -23.04 -36.77 12.60
C GLY A 57 -22.00 -35.92 11.84
N PRO A 58 -22.17 -35.66 10.52
CA PRO A 58 -21.21 -34.91 9.71
C PRO A 58 -21.35 -33.41 9.99
N SER A 59 -20.39 -32.81 10.69
CA SER A 59 -20.38 -31.36 10.97
C SER A 59 -19.55 -30.59 9.93
N LEU A 60 -20.21 -30.24 8.82
CA LEU A 60 -19.68 -29.30 7.81
C LEU A 60 -19.38 -27.90 8.40
N ASP A 61 -19.88 -27.61 9.60
CA ASP A 61 -19.71 -26.32 10.28
C ASP A 61 -18.37 -26.14 11.01
N ARG A 62 -17.70 -27.22 11.42
CA ARG A 62 -16.50 -27.13 12.28
C ARG A 62 -15.31 -26.51 11.55
N SER A 63 -15.24 -26.69 10.23
CA SER A 63 -14.25 -26.06 9.36
C SER A 63 -14.51 -24.55 9.21
N LYS A 64 -15.78 -24.16 9.12
CA LYS A 64 -16.20 -22.76 8.97
C LYS A 64 -15.92 -21.96 10.23
N THR A 65 -16.13 -22.55 11.42
CA THR A 65 -15.76 -21.93 12.70
C THR A 65 -14.24 -21.80 12.84
N ARG A 66 -13.47 -22.84 12.48
CA ARG A 66 -12.01 -22.81 12.56
C ARG A 66 -11.37 -21.80 11.60
N ALA A 67 -11.86 -21.72 10.37
CA ALA A 67 -11.41 -20.73 9.39
C ALA A 67 -11.73 -19.32 9.88
N ARG A 68 -12.95 -19.11 10.40
CA ARG A 68 -13.35 -17.84 11.02
C ARG A 68 -12.50 -17.47 12.24
N ASP A 69 -12.13 -18.43 13.09
CA ASP A 69 -11.25 -18.21 14.24
C ASP A 69 -9.81 -17.93 13.84
N LEU A 70 -9.31 -18.56 12.77
CA LEU A 70 -7.98 -18.30 12.23
C LEU A 70 -7.89 -16.90 11.60
N LEU A 71 -8.91 -16.52 10.82
CA LEU A 71 -9.06 -15.18 10.25
C LEU A 71 -9.14 -14.13 11.37
N ARG A 72 -9.89 -14.41 12.45
CA ARG A 72 -9.98 -13.53 13.61
C ARG A 72 -8.62 -13.31 14.30
N LYS A 73 -7.78 -14.34 14.38
CA LYS A 73 -6.41 -14.24 14.92
C LYS A 73 -5.47 -13.49 13.98
N HIS A 74 -5.62 -13.68 12.67
CA HIS A 74 -4.79 -13.01 11.66
C HIS A 74 -5.10 -11.52 11.50
N TYR A 75 -6.37 -11.14 11.61
CA TYR A 75 -6.82 -9.76 11.41
C TYR A 75 -7.13 -9.02 12.72
N GLY A 76 -6.94 -9.65 13.89
CA GLY A 76 -7.18 -9.02 15.19
C GLY A 76 -8.66 -8.77 15.54
N LEU A 77 -9.63 -9.21 14.72
CA LEU A 77 -11.08 -8.96 14.89
C LEU A 77 -11.75 -9.63 16.12
N GLY A 78 -10.98 -10.13 17.07
CA GLY A 78 -11.46 -10.74 18.31
C GLY A 78 -10.70 -10.34 19.56
N ILE A 79 -9.65 -9.54 19.38
CA ILE A 79 -8.89 -8.92 20.45
C ILE A 79 -9.24 -7.44 20.28
N GLY A 80 -10.38 -7.04 20.86
CA GLY A 80 -10.47 -5.63 21.26
C GLY A 80 -9.20 -5.31 22.05
N PRO A 81 -8.64 -4.09 21.93
CA PRO A 81 -7.41 -3.73 22.62
C PRO A 81 -7.48 -4.30 24.03
N PRO A 82 -6.48 -5.10 24.48
CA PRO A 82 -6.51 -5.60 25.84
C PRO A 82 -6.83 -4.40 26.73
N PRO A 83 -7.80 -4.50 27.66
CA PRO A 83 -8.04 -3.40 28.57
C PRO A 83 -6.66 -3.05 29.15
N PRO A 84 -6.27 -1.76 29.13
CA PRO A 84 -4.97 -1.36 29.64
C PRO A 84 -4.81 -2.04 31.00
N SER A 85 -3.70 -2.75 31.20
CA SER A 85 -3.48 -3.51 32.43
C SER A 85 -3.21 -2.61 33.64
N GLY A 86 -3.47 -1.30 33.51
CA GLY A 86 -3.57 -0.30 34.57
C GLY A 86 -5.01 0.19 34.70
N LYS A 87 -5.36 0.76 35.85
CA LYS A 87 -6.67 1.41 36.02
C LYS A 87 -6.70 2.56 35.00
N PRO A 88 -7.63 2.60 34.03
CA PRO A 88 -7.60 3.55 32.90
C PRO A 88 -7.78 5.02 33.31
N MET A 89 -7.98 5.28 34.61
CA MET A 89 -8.13 6.59 35.20
C MET A 89 -7.33 6.69 36.51
N ASP A 90 -6.16 6.06 36.59
CA ASP A 90 -5.26 6.27 37.73
C ASP A 90 -4.59 7.65 37.58
N PRO A 91 -4.74 8.58 38.54
CA PRO A 91 -4.03 9.85 38.50
C PRO A 91 -2.53 9.73 38.78
N MET A 92 -2.07 8.59 39.29
CA MET A 92 -0.65 8.36 39.62
C MET A 92 0.13 7.63 38.52
N ASP A 93 -0.54 7.19 37.46
CA ASP A 93 0.06 6.47 36.34
C ASP A 93 0.44 7.46 35.23
N LEU A 94 1.72 7.46 34.80
CA LEU A 94 2.23 8.40 33.79
C LEU A 94 1.61 8.17 32.41
N ASP A 95 1.19 6.93 32.11
CA ASP A 95 0.60 6.55 30.82
C ASP A 95 -0.92 6.72 30.80
N SER A 96 -1.52 7.06 31.95
CA SER A 96 -2.96 7.21 32.11
C SER A 96 -3.46 8.55 31.57
N PRO A 97 -4.59 8.59 30.86
CA PRO A 97 -5.19 9.84 30.39
C PRO A 97 -5.70 10.73 31.54
N ALA A 98 -5.83 10.19 32.76
CA ALA A 98 -6.24 10.93 33.95
C ALA A 98 -5.05 11.36 34.84
N PHE A 99 -3.81 11.25 34.34
CA PHE A 99 -2.59 11.56 35.08
C PHE A 99 -2.61 12.98 35.68
N ASP A 100 -2.38 13.09 36.99
CA ASP A 100 -2.19 14.35 37.70
C ASP A 100 -0.71 14.53 38.04
N ALA A 101 -0.02 15.32 37.20
CA ALA A 101 1.39 15.62 37.36
C ALA A 101 1.73 16.27 38.71
N LYS A 102 0.83 17.11 39.26
CA LYS A 102 1.09 17.82 40.52
C LYS A 102 1.02 16.85 41.69
N ALA A 103 -0.04 16.06 41.76
CA ALA A 103 -0.20 15.08 42.84
C ALA A 103 0.87 13.99 42.79
N TYR A 104 1.23 13.50 41.60
CA TYR A 104 2.34 12.55 41.42
C TYR A 104 3.68 13.14 41.88
N TYR A 105 3.98 14.39 41.50
CA TYR A 105 5.21 15.08 41.90
C TYR A 105 5.28 15.31 43.42
N GLU A 106 4.19 15.79 44.04
CA GLU A 106 4.11 16.00 45.49
C GLU A 106 4.32 14.69 46.25
N GLN A 107 3.71 13.60 45.80
CA GLN A 107 3.95 12.28 46.38
C GLN A 107 5.41 11.84 46.18
N LEU A 108 5.98 12.05 44.99
CA LEU A 108 7.34 11.62 44.68
C LEU A 108 8.39 12.32 45.56
N ILE A 109 8.30 13.66 45.72
CA ILE A 109 9.26 14.42 46.52
C ILE A 109 9.12 14.18 48.03
N THR A 110 7.92 13.88 48.51
CA THR A 110 7.67 13.62 49.94
C THR A 110 8.04 12.21 50.37
N THR A 111 7.97 11.23 49.46
CA THR A 111 8.17 9.81 49.80
C THR A 111 9.51 9.23 49.31
N SER A 112 10.18 9.87 48.36
CA SER A 112 11.42 9.35 47.76
C SER A 112 12.69 9.97 48.33
N SER A 113 13.78 9.20 48.31
CA SER A 113 15.11 9.72 48.62
C SER A 113 15.67 10.55 47.46
N LEU A 114 16.62 11.46 47.74
CA LEU A 114 17.29 12.27 46.74
C LEU A 114 17.93 11.43 45.62
N THR A 115 18.57 10.31 45.96
CA THR A 115 19.18 9.40 44.98
C THR A 115 18.15 8.77 44.06
N THR A 116 16.97 8.42 44.58
CA THR A 116 15.86 7.91 43.77
C THR A 116 15.34 8.99 42.83
N LEU A 117 15.23 10.23 43.31
CA LEU A 117 14.76 11.36 42.52
C LEU A 117 15.69 11.66 41.34
N LEU A 118 17.00 11.71 41.58
CA LEU A 118 18.00 11.92 40.51
C LEU A 118 18.00 10.78 39.47
N LYS A 119 17.77 9.54 39.91
CA LYS A 119 17.62 8.41 38.96
C LYS A 119 16.36 8.57 38.11
N LYS A 120 15.23 8.91 38.74
CA LYS A 120 13.96 9.14 38.04
C LYS A 120 14.07 10.30 37.04
N GLU A 121 14.76 11.38 37.41
CA GLU A 121 15.03 12.50 36.50
C GLU A 121 15.80 12.05 35.25
N ASN A 122 16.90 11.31 35.43
CA ASN A 122 17.70 10.82 34.30
C ASN A 122 16.93 9.84 33.40
N GLU A 123 16.11 8.97 34.00
CA GLU A 123 15.20 8.06 33.29
C GLU A 123 14.21 8.87 32.44
N LEU A 124 13.50 9.82 33.03
CA LEU A 124 12.52 10.66 32.32
C LEU A 124 13.18 11.49 31.21
N LEU A 125 14.38 12.04 31.43
CA LEU A 125 15.11 12.75 30.38
C LEU A 125 15.49 11.84 29.21
N THR A 126 15.79 10.58 29.48
CA THR A 126 16.09 9.59 28.44
C THR A 126 14.83 9.23 27.68
N GLU A 127 13.71 8.96 28.38
CA GLU A 127 12.40 8.68 27.78
C GLU A 127 11.91 9.85 26.93
N MET A 128 12.01 11.09 27.40
CA MET A 128 11.64 12.29 26.64
C MET A 128 12.40 12.39 25.31
N ARG A 129 13.71 12.12 25.32
CA ARG A 129 14.54 12.14 24.10
C ARG A 129 14.16 10.99 23.16
N GLN A 130 13.90 9.81 23.71
CA GLN A 130 13.48 8.65 22.95
C GLN A 130 12.13 8.92 22.27
N LEU A 131 11.13 9.39 23.01
CA LEU A 131 9.80 9.73 22.50
C LEU A 131 9.87 10.82 21.42
N ASP A 132 10.71 11.84 21.57
CA ASP A 132 10.87 12.85 20.51
C ASP A 132 11.52 12.26 19.25
N SER A 133 12.51 11.36 19.40
CA SER A 133 13.12 10.67 18.26
C SER A 133 12.12 9.77 17.52
N GLU A 134 11.26 9.06 18.26
CA GLU A 134 10.19 8.21 17.71
C GLU A 134 9.14 9.06 17.00
N ARG A 135 8.71 10.16 17.61
CA ARG A 135 7.80 11.14 16.99
C ARG A 135 8.38 11.66 15.68
N GLN A 136 9.65 12.04 15.68
CA GLN A 136 10.32 12.57 14.50
C GLN A 136 10.44 11.51 13.40
N SER A 137 10.78 10.26 13.77
CA SER A 137 10.84 9.14 12.82
C SER A 137 9.48 8.85 12.20
N LEU A 138 8.40 8.86 13.00
CA LEU A 138 7.05 8.63 12.51
C LEU A 138 6.61 9.72 11.53
N VAL A 139 6.83 10.99 11.89
CA VAL A 139 6.53 12.14 11.03
C VAL A 139 7.31 12.05 9.73
N TYR A 140 8.60 11.71 9.77
CA TYR A 140 9.41 11.54 8.58
C TYR A 140 8.88 10.42 7.68
N ASN A 141 8.64 9.23 8.23
CA ASN A 141 8.15 8.09 7.48
C ASN A 141 6.80 8.41 6.81
N HIS A 142 5.88 8.98 7.57
CA HIS A 142 4.56 9.34 7.04
C HIS A 142 4.65 10.38 5.92
N HIS A 143 5.43 11.45 6.10
CA HIS A 143 5.61 12.44 5.04
C HIS A 143 6.29 11.85 3.80
N HIS A 144 7.29 10.99 4.00
CA HIS A 144 7.98 10.33 2.90
C HIS A 144 7.02 9.42 2.11
N GLU A 145 6.20 8.63 2.80
CA GLU A 145 5.19 7.78 2.18
C GLU A 145 4.10 8.59 1.45
N LEU A 146 3.63 9.70 2.03
CA LEU A 146 2.66 10.57 1.39
C LEU A 146 3.20 11.20 0.09
N ILE A 147 4.46 11.62 0.10
CA ILE A 147 5.13 12.14 -1.10
C ILE A 147 5.24 11.04 -2.16
N ALA A 148 5.72 9.85 -1.79
CA ALA A 148 5.84 8.73 -2.71
C ALA A 148 4.48 8.28 -3.30
N ALA A 149 3.43 8.30 -2.48
CA ALA A 149 2.06 8.01 -2.93
C ALA A 149 1.57 9.09 -3.91
N THR A 150 1.86 10.36 -3.63
CA THR A 150 1.51 11.48 -4.52
C THR A 150 2.22 11.36 -5.87
N ASP A 151 3.51 11.02 -5.88
CA ASP A 151 4.26 10.76 -7.11
C ASP A 151 3.66 9.58 -7.88
N THR A 152 3.27 8.51 -7.18
CA THR A 152 2.59 7.37 -7.79
C THR A 152 1.27 7.78 -8.45
N ILE A 153 0.44 8.57 -7.75
CA ILE A 153 -0.82 9.11 -8.30
C ILE A 153 -0.55 9.99 -9.53
N SER A 154 0.49 10.83 -9.50
CA SER A 154 0.88 11.66 -10.64
C SER A 154 1.26 10.80 -11.85
N THR A 155 2.10 9.78 -11.66
CA THR A 155 2.48 8.87 -12.76
C THR A 155 1.30 8.06 -13.29
N MET A 156 0.39 7.62 -12.42
CA MET A 156 -0.85 6.93 -12.83
C MET A 156 -1.74 7.85 -13.67
N LYS A 157 -1.87 9.13 -13.27
CA LYS A 157 -2.63 10.13 -14.03
C LYS A 157 -2.04 10.33 -15.43
N THR A 158 -0.73 10.55 -15.55
CA THR A 158 -0.08 10.72 -16.86
C THR A 158 -0.26 9.49 -17.76
N ARG A 159 -0.20 8.28 -17.20
CA ARG A 159 -0.46 7.05 -17.98
C ARG A 159 -1.90 6.95 -18.43
N ALA A 160 -2.86 7.34 -17.59
CA ALA A 160 -4.27 7.35 -17.96
C ALA A 160 -4.54 8.34 -19.12
N GLU A 161 -3.96 9.55 -19.05
CA GLU A 161 -4.07 10.54 -20.12
C GLU A 161 -3.45 10.05 -21.44
N ALA A 162 -2.32 9.33 -21.38
CA ALA A 162 -1.72 8.73 -22.57
C ALA A 162 -2.61 7.64 -23.20
N LEU A 163 -3.29 6.83 -22.37
CA LEU A 163 -4.23 5.81 -22.86
C LEU A 163 -5.43 6.42 -23.59
N ASP A 164 -5.94 7.57 -23.13
CA ASP A 164 -7.03 8.27 -23.83
C ASP A 164 -6.63 8.69 -25.25
N VAL A 165 -5.39 9.17 -25.43
CA VAL A 165 -4.84 9.51 -26.75
C VAL A 165 -4.72 8.27 -27.63
N ASP A 166 -4.23 7.15 -27.09
CA ASP A 166 -4.12 5.89 -27.83
C ASP A 166 -5.49 5.34 -28.25
N LEU A 167 -6.51 5.47 -27.40
CA LEU A 167 -7.90 5.08 -27.71
C LEU A 167 -8.49 5.93 -28.85
N GLU A 168 -8.25 7.23 -28.86
CA GLU A 168 -8.74 8.09 -29.95
C GLU A 168 -8.02 7.74 -31.28
N ARG A 169 -6.72 7.43 -31.23
CA ARG A 169 -5.97 6.94 -32.40
C ARG A 169 -6.53 5.61 -32.91
N LEU A 170 -6.85 4.68 -32.02
CA LEU A 170 -7.46 3.40 -32.36
C LEU A 170 -8.82 3.58 -33.04
N LYS A 171 -9.67 4.47 -32.51
CA LYS A 171 -10.98 4.81 -33.07
C LYS A 171 -10.86 5.43 -34.46
N ALA A 172 -9.90 6.32 -34.68
CA ALA A 172 -9.62 6.89 -36.00
C ALA A 172 -9.20 5.80 -37.00
N ALA A 173 -8.32 4.88 -36.60
CA ALA A 173 -7.91 3.75 -37.43
C ALA A 173 -9.09 2.83 -37.79
N PHE A 174 -9.98 2.51 -36.84
CA PHE A 174 -11.19 1.74 -37.13
C PHE A 174 -12.14 2.46 -38.10
N SER A 175 -12.26 3.78 -37.98
CA SER A 175 -13.08 4.59 -38.90
C SER A 175 -12.51 4.57 -40.32
N GLU A 176 -11.19 4.66 -40.47
CA GLU A 176 -10.48 4.49 -41.75
C GLU A 176 -10.70 3.10 -42.35
N ILE A 177 -10.53 2.03 -41.56
CA ILE A 177 -10.78 0.65 -41.99
C ILE A 177 -12.23 0.48 -42.43
N SER A 178 -13.18 1.03 -41.68
CA SER A 178 -14.61 0.98 -42.03
C SER A 178 -14.88 1.70 -43.35
N ARG A 179 -14.25 2.86 -43.59
CA ARG A 179 -14.37 3.60 -44.85
C ARG A 179 -13.81 2.79 -46.02
N LEU A 180 -12.59 2.26 -45.89
CA LEU A 180 -11.94 1.46 -46.92
C LEU A 180 -12.70 0.17 -47.22
N THR A 181 -13.25 -0.49 -46.20
CA THR A 181 -14.07 -1.70 -46.37
C THR A 181 -15.35 -1.39 -47.15
N ALA A 182 -16.02 -0.27 -46.85
CA ALA A 182 -17.19 0.18 -47.60
C ALA A 182 -16.85 0.50 -49.06
N GLU A 183 -15.69 1.12 -49.32
CA GLU A 183 -15.20 1.42 -50.66
C GLU A 183 -14.92 0.13 -51.47
N VAL A 184 -14.23 -0.85 -50.90
CA VAL A 184 -13.97 -2.16 -51.53
C VAL A 184 -15.26 -2.94 -51.81
N ALA A 185 -16.26 -2.85 -50.92
CA ALA A 185 -17.56 -3.49 -51.15
C ALA A 185 -18.32 -2.91 -52.36
N ILE A 186 -18.05 -1.64 -52.73
CA ILE A 186 -18.65 -0.98 -53.89
C ILE A 186 -17.93 -1.35 -55.21
N GLU A 187 -16.67 -1.77 -55.17
CA GLU A 187 -15.92 -2.22 -56.36
C GLU A 187 -16.17 -3.70 -56.73
N GLN A 188 -16.82 -4.47 -55.86
CA GLN A 188 -17.18 -5.87 -56.14
C GLN A 188 -18.55 -6.17 -56.83
N PRO A 189 -19.23 -5.27 -57.57
CA PRO A 189 -20.30 -5.67 -58.49
C PRO A 189 -19.72 -5.95 -59.88
N THR A 190 -18.88 -6.97 -60.02
CA THR A 190 -18.52 -7.48 -61.35
C THR A 190 -19.43 -8.64 -61.75
N SER A 191 -20.33 -8.32 -62.67
CA SER A 191 -20.62 -9.14 -63.86
C SER A 191 -20.96 -10.62 -63.64
N GLU A 192 -22.25 -10.91 -63.44
CA GLU A 192 -22.85 -12.09 -64.06
C GLU A 192 -23.93 -11.64 -65.05
N SER A 193 -23.55 -11.55 -66.33
CA SER A 193 -24.51 -11.48 -67.45
C SER A 193 -25.02 -12.90 -67.75
N PRO A 194 -26.34 -13.18 -67.77
CA PRO A 194 -26.84 -14.48 -68.21
C PRO A 194 -26.95 -14.49 -69.74
N ALA A 195 -25.92 -14.96 -70.43
CA ALA A 195 -25.97 -15.24 -71.87
C ALA A 195 -25.91 -16.75 -72.13
N LEU A 196 -27.03 -17.27 -72.64
CA LEU A 196 -27.15 -18.37 -73.62
C LEU A 196 -26.40 -19.69 -73.31
N ILE A 197 -27.12 -20.66 -72.75
CA ILE A 197 -26.90 -22.08 -73.09
C ILE A 197 -28.01 -22.53 -74.04
N VAL A 198 -27.59 -22.72 -75.29
CA VAL A 198 -28.30 -23.40 -76.37
C VAL A 198 -28.77 -24.77 -75.89
N ALA A 199 -30.09 -24.95 -75.76
CA ALA A 199 -30.70 -26.25 -75.51
C ALA A 199 -30.60 -27.12 -76.78
N GLY A 200 -30.10 -28.34 -76.58
CA GLY A 200 -29.66 -29.24 -77.63
C GLY A 200 -30.77 -29.78 -78.53
N VAL A 201 -30.36 -30.09 -79.75
CA VAL A 201 -31.08 -30.91 -80.72
C VAL A 201 -30.90 -32.39 -80.34
N PRO A 202 -31.96 -33.16 -80.08
CA PRO A 202 -31.90 -34.61 -80.19
C PRO A 202 -32.35 -35.06 -81.59
N HIS A 203 -31.41 -35.69 -82.30
CA HIS A 203 -31.60 -36.50 -83.50
C HIS A 203 -32.81 -37.45 -83.33
N LYS A 204 -33.83 -37.31 -84.18
CA LYS A 204 -34.84 -38.36 -84.38
C LYS A 204 -34.21 -39.48 -85.21
N LEU A 205 -34.06 -40.64 -84.59
CA LEU A 205 -33.78 -41.91 -85.25
C LEU A 205 -35.05 -42.36 -85.99
N ILE A 206 -34.88 -42.68 -87.28
CA ILE A 206 -35.90 -43.13 -88.22
C ILE A 206 -36.26 -44.60 -87.91
N ALA A 207 -37.57 -44.90 -87.87
CA ALA A 207 -38.09 -46.26 -87.97
C ALA A 207 -39.38 -46.23 -88.81
N HIS A 208 -39.23 -46.40 -90.13
CA HIS A 208 -39.90 -47.42 -90.96
C HIS A 208 -39.51 -47.24 -92.43
#